data_AF-A0A0S8K7P9-F1
#
_entry.id   AF-A0A0S8K7P9-F1
#
_cell.length_a   1.000
_cell.length_b   1.000
_cell.length_c   1.000
_cell.angle_alpha   90.00
_cell.angle_beta   90.00
_cell.angle_gamma   90.00
#
_symmetry.space_group_name_H-M   'P 1'
#
loop_
_entity.id
_entity.type
_entity.pdbx_description
1 polymer ?
#
loop_
_entity_poly.entity_id
_entity_poly.type
_entity_poly.pdbx_seq_one_letter_code
_entity_poly.pdbx_strand_id
1 'polypeptide(L)'
;MIFTGQDVLQHAAQRLQVRLGSIDIYSEIFPFTHTAYYNREMGSDLKRVFVAFAQLVRCERLSEVKILTNGLEENLALEVSGQLRRRINIDPGYLEASKLVLASTKNFSHRIYLKRGIYAEVALQYRNNRFEPLPWTYPDYQDPKVVKFLRRVRKVYMEQVRQEQ
;
A
#
# COMPACT_ATOMS: atom_id res chain seq x y z
N MET A 1 1.38 4.24 -1.60
CA MET A 1 2.57 4.59 -2.39
C MET A 1 3.21 5.83 -1.80
N ILE A 2 4.52 5.78 -1.55
CA ILE A 2 5.35 6.94 -1.20
C ILE A 2 6.25 7.18 -2.41
N PHE A 3 6.40 8.41 -2.91
CA PHE A 3 7.06 8.65 -4.20
C PHE A 3 7.72 10.02 -4.30
N THR A 4 8.65 10.15 -5.26
CA THR A 4 9.23 11.41 -5.75
C THR A 4 9.06 11.59 -7.25
N GLY A 5 8.43 12.70 -7.65
CA GLY A 5 8.09 13.00 -9.03
C GLY A 5 6.73 12.45 -9.45
N GLN A 6 5.93 13.32 -10.09
CA GLN A 6 4.56 12.98 -10.50
C GLN A 6 4.54 11.95 -11.65
N ASP A 7 5.57 11.96 -12.49
CA ASP A 7 5.80 11.00 -13.56
C ASP A 7 5.84 9.56 -13.01
N VAL A 8 6.55 9.32 -11.91
CA VAL A 8 6.69 7.96 -11.33
C VAL A 8 5.37 7.45 -10.82
N LEU A 9 4.60 8.31 -10.16
CA LEU A 9 3.28 7.94 -9.69
C LEU A 9 2.38 7.51 -10.88
N GLN A 10 2.37 8.27 -11.96
CA GLN A 10 1.57 7.96 -13.14
C GLN A 10 1.99 6.64 -13.79
N HIS A 11 3.29 6.43 -13.99
CA HIS A 11 3.80 5.17 -14.54
C HIS A 11 3.49 3.98 -13.63
N ALA A 12 3.68 4.12 -12.31
CA ALA A 12 3.35 3.07 -11.36
C ALA A 12 1.86 2.74 -11.39
N ALA A 13 0.98 3.74 -11.35
CA ALA A 13 -0.46 3.55 -11.41
C ALA A 13 -0.91 2.86 -12.71
N GLN A 14 -0.35 3.23 -13.87
CA GLN A 14 -0.63 2.57 -15.14
C GLN A 14 -0.22 1.09 -15.11
N ARG A 15 1.00 0.79 -14.63
CA ARG A 15 1.52 -0.58 -14.57
C ARG A 15 0.73 -1.46 -13.60
N LEU A 16 0.32 -0.90 -12.46
CA LEU A 16 -0.54 -1.60 -11.51
C LEU A 16 -1.92 -1.87 -12.11
N GLN A 17 -2.50 -0.93 -12.86
CA GLN A 17 -3.81 -1.13 -13.46
C GLN A 17 -3.85 -2.27 -14.49
N VAL A 18 -2.76 -2.48 -15.24
CA VAL A 18 -2.63 -3.62 -16.16
C VAL A 18 -2.71 -4.97 -15.44
N ARG A 19 -2.36 -5.02 -14.16
CA ARG A 19 -2.18 -6.27 -13.39
C ARG A 19 -3.26 -6.51 -12.34
N LEU A 20 -3.78 -5.43 -11.78
CA LEU A 20 -4.75 -5.43 -10.68
C LEU A 20 -6.13 -4.92 -11.10
N GLY A 21 -6.25 -4.41 -12.33
CA GLY A 21 -7.48 -3.82 -12.86
C GLY A 21 -7.60 -2.32 -12.59
N SER A 22 -8.77 -1.74 -12.83
CA SER A 22 -9.00 -0.30 -12.74
C SER A 22 -8.88 0.22 -11.30
N ILE A 23 -8.23 1.37 -11.12
CA ILE A 23 -8.26 2.09 -9.84
C ILE A 23 -9.59 2.85 -9.75
N ASP A 24 -10.34 2.64 -8.67
CA ASP A 24 -11.64 3.28 -8.43
C ASP A 24 -11.59 4.42 -7.40
N ILE A 25 -10.67 4.34 -6.45
CA ILE A 25 -10.53 5.33 -5.38
C ILE A 25 -9.08 5.76 -5.25
N TYR A 26 -8.86 7.06 -5.39
CA TYR A 26 -7.64 7.74 -4.94
C TYR A 26 -7.87 8.45 -3.60
N SER A 27 -6.86 8.44 -2.74
CA SER A 27 -6.72 9.45 -1.71
C SER A 27 -6.26 10.77 -2.32
N GLU A 28 -6.29 11.82 -1.50
CA GLU A 28 -5.51 13.03 -1.75
C GLU A 28 -4.01 12.67 -1.84
N ILE A 29 -3.23 13.44 -2.61
CA ILE A 29 -1.76 13.40 -2.53
C ILE A 29 -1.35 14.37 -1.43
N PHE A 30 -0.54 13.91 -0.48
CA PHE A 30 -0.10 14.75 0.64
C PHE A 30 1.39 14.53 0.97
N PRO A 31 2.07 15.49 1.61
CA PRO A 31 3.45 15.33 2.02
C PRO A 31 3.64 14.15 2.96
N PHE A 32 4.70 13.38 2.76
CA PHE A 32 5.09 12.27 3.62
C PHE A 32 6.19 12.71 4.59
N THR A 33 5.81 12.96 5.85
CA THR A 33 6.70 13.54 6.88
C THR A 33 6.94 12.62 8.08
N HIS A 34 6.43 11.38 8.04
CA HIS A 34 6.41 10.48 9.20
C HIS A 34 7.77 9.84 9.53
N THR A 35 8.71 9.77 8.58
CA THR A 35 10.06 9.24 8.81
C THR A 35 11.04 9.75 7.78
N ALA A 36 12.30 9.95 8.19
CA ALA A 36 13.41 10.26 7.29
C ALA A 36 14.06 9.01 6.66
N TYR A 37 13.55 7.80 6.97
CA TYR A 37 14.09 6.52 6.51
C TYR A 37 14.33 6.46 5.00
N TYR A 38 13.39 6.99 4.22
CA TYR A 38 13.44 6.97 2.76
C TYR A 38 14.34 8.05 2.16
N ASN A 39 14.70 9.10 2.92
CA ASN A 39 15.37 10.28 2.37
C ASN A 39 16.74 9.96 1.77
N ARG A 40 17.45 8.99 2.36
CA ARG A 40 18.75 8.55 1.85
C ARG A 40 18.64 7.97 0.44
N GLU A 41 17.56 7.26 0.14
CA GLU A 41 17.42 6.50 -1.11
C GLU A 41 16.59 7.25 -2.15
N MET A 42 15.51 7.90 -1.71
CA MET A 42 14.49 8.53 -2.57
C MET A 42 14.60 10.06 -2.65
N GLY A 43 15.44 10.68 -1.81
CA GLY A 43 15.57 12.14 -1.71
C GLY A 43 14.55 12.79 -0.77
N SER A 44 14.43 14.11 -0.84
CA SER A 44 13.48 14.91 -0.04
C SER A 44 12.15 15.15 -0.77
N ASP A 45 11.20 15.84 -0.11
CA ASP A 45 9.86 16.15 -0.65
C ASP A 45 9.06 14.90 -1.07
N LEU A 46 9.13 13.87 -0.22
CA LEU A 46 8.36 12.65 -0.43
C LEU A 46 6.87 12.96 -0.34
N LYS A 47 6.11 12.40 -1.27
CA LYS A 47 4.64 12.48 -1.27
C LYS A 47 4.06 11.11 -1.04
N ARG A 48 2.84 11.09 -0.53
CA ARG A 48 2.07 9.88 -0.28
C ARG A 48 0.73 9.94 -0.97
N VAL A 49 0.33 8.79 -1.53
CA VAL A 49 -1.01 8.54 -2.06
C VAL A 49 -1.40 7.10 -1.80
N PHE A 50 -2.69 6.88 -1.54
CA PHE A 50 -3.30 5.56 -1.48
C PHE A 50 -4.25 5.39 -2.65
N VAL A 51 -4.29 4.17 -3.17
CA VAL A 51 -5.18 3.76 -4.26
C VAL A 51 -5.87 2.47 -3.87
N ALA A 52 -7.13 2.33 -4.26
CA ALA A 52 -7.88 1.08 -4.21
C ALA A 52 -8.26 0.66 -5.63
N PHE A 53 -8.41 -0.64 -5.83
CA PHE A 53 -8.75 -1.23 -7.12
C PHE A 53 -10.19 -1.71 -7.08
N ALA A 54 -10.91 -1.54 -8.19
CA ALA A 54 -12.31 -1.91 -8.30
C ALA A 54 -12.53 -3.43 -8.20
N GLN A 55 -11.61 -4.20 -8.77
CA GLN A 55 -11.68 -5.66 -8.79
C GLN A 55 -11.30 -6.24 -7.44
N LEU A 56 -12.20 -7.05 -6.85
CA LEU A 56 -11.87 -7.85 -5.68
C LEU A 56 -10.79 -8.87 -6.02
N VAL A 57 -9.90 -9.12 -5.07
CA VAL A 57 -8.81 -10.08 -5.19
C VAL A 57 -8.84 -11.08 -4.05
N ARG A 58 -8.48 -12.33 -4.34
CA ARG A 58 -8.28 -13.34 -3.29
C ARG A 58 -7.06 -13.00 -2.45
N CYS A 59 -7.17 -13.11 -1.13
CA CYS A 59 -6.10 -12.75 -0.19
C CYS A 59 -4.81 -13.57 -0.40
N GLU A 60 -4.89 -14.79 -0.94
CA GLU A 60 -3.69 -15.61 -1.22
C GLU A 60 -2.76 -14.96 -2.26
N ARG A 61 -3.30 -14.09 -3.12
CA ARG A 61 -2.53 -13.34 -4.12
C ARG A 61 -1.66 -12.24 -3.51
N LEU A 62 -1.84 -11.90 -2.23
CA LEU A 62 -1.09 -10.80 -1.60
C LEU A 62 0.44 -10.97 -1.75
N SER A 63 0.95 -12.21 -1.65
CA SER A 63 2.37 -12.50 -1.87
C SER A 63 2.83 -12.23 -3.31
N GLU A 64 2.03 -12.60 -4.31
CA GLU A 64 2.27 -12.32 -5.72
C GLU A 64 2.27 -10.81 -5.98
N VAL A 65 1.28 -10.09 -5.44
CA VAL A 65 1.16 -8.63 -5.58
C VAL A 65 2.36 -7.93 -4.93
N LYS A 66 2.86 -8.40 -3.78
CA LYS A 66 4.07 -7.84 -3.18
C LYS A 66 5.31 -8.04 -4.04
N ILE A 67 5.49 -9.22 -4.61
CA ILE A 67 6.62 -9.47 -5.53
C ILE A 67 6.52 -8.57 -6.77
N LEU A 68 5.33 -8.44 -7.34
CA LEU A 68 5.08 -7.59 -8.50
C LEU A 68 5.40 -6.11 -8.20
N THR A 69 4.93 -5.62 -7.05
CA THR A 69 5.16 -4.23 -6.63
C THR A 69 6.62 -3.96 -6.33
N ASN A 70 7.35 -4.89 -5.68
CA ASN A 70 8.80 -4.78 -5.49
C ASN A 70 9.53 -4.68 -6.83
N GLY A 71 9.22 -5.56 -7.79
CA GLY A 71 9.82 -5.50 -9.11
C GLY A 71 9.48 -4.20 -9.87
N LEU A 72 8.29 -3.63 -9.64
CA LEU A 72 7.93 -2.32 -10.19
C LEU A 72 8.74 -1.18 -9.56
N GLU A 73 9.01 -1.22 -8.25
CA GLU A 73 9.90 -0.27 -7.59
C GLU A 73 11.32 -0.32 -8.18
N GLU A 74 11.85 -1.52 -8.41
CA GLU A 74 13.16 -1.73 -9.02
C GLU A 74 13.22 -1.21 -10.46
N ASN A 75 12.20 -1.52 -11.28
CA ASN A 75 12.13 -1.06 -12.67
C ASN A 75 11.98 0.46 -12.82
N LEU A 76 11.46 1.14 -11.81
CA LEU A 76 11.30 2.60 -11.78
C LEU A 76 12.44 3.32 -11.04
N ALA A 77 13.42 2.57 -10.53
CA ALA A 77 14.62 3.14 -9.95
C ALA A 77 15.48 3.83 -11.03
N LEU A 78 16.21 4.85 -10.62
CA LEU A 78 17.19 5.51 -11.48
C LEU A 78 18.60 5.17 -11.04
N GLU A 79 19.50 5.02 -12.00
CA GLU A 79 20.93 4.95 -11.71
C GLU A 79 21.48 6.36 -11.47
N VAL A 80 22.03 6.58 -10.27
CA VAL A 80 22.67 7.83 -9.87
C VAL A 80 24.05 7.49 -9.32
N SER A 81 25.10 7.97 -9.98
CA SER A 81 26.50 7.72 -9.58
C SER A 81 26.83 6.23 -9.42
N GLY A 82 26.35 5.38 -10.35
CA GLY A 82 26.58 3.94 -10.32
C GLY A 82 25.78 3.17 -9.28
N GLN A 83 24.79 3.81 -8.63
CA GLN A 83 23.91 3.19 -7.66
C GLN A 83 22.44 3.35 -8.07
N LEU A 84 21.66 2.28 -8.01
CA LEU A 84 20.22 2.35 -8.18
C LEU A 84 19.58 3.05 -6.98
N ARG A 85 18.76 4.06 -7.27
CA ARG A 85 17.99 4.85 -6.31
C ARG A 85 16.51 4.64 -6.59
N ARG A 86 15.79 4.05 -5.63
CA ARG A 86 14.32 3.94 -5.72
C ARG A 86 13.70 5.33 -5.78
N ARG A 87 12.63 5.47 -6.55
CA ARG A 87 11.81 6.69 -6.64
C ARG A 87 10.41 6.53 -6.05
N ILE A 88 10.03 5.29 -5.76
CA ILE A 88 8.73 4.94 -5.23
C ILE A 88 8.85 3.75 -4.28
N ASN A 89 8.02 3.74 -3.25
CA ASN A 89 7.75 2.62 -2.38
C ASN A 89 6.26 2.27 -2.47
N ILE A 90 5.96 1.00 -2.73
CA ILE A 90 4.63 0.47 -2.96
C ILE A 90 4.37 -0.64 -1.93
N ASP A 91 3.51 -0.34 -0.97
CA ASP A 91 3.08 -1.27 0.07
C ASP A 91 1.67 -1.79 -0.27
N PRO A 92 1.56 -2.96 -0.91
CA PRO A 92 0.26 -3.56 -1.16
C PRO A 92 -0.33 -4.16 0.11
N GLY A 93 -1.65 -4.17 0.15
CA GLY A 93 -2.45 -4.78 1.19
C GLY A 93 -3.85 -5.08 0.66
N TYR A 94 -4.65 -5.71 1.50
CA TYR A 94 -6.07 -5.89 1.25
C TYR A 94 -6.89 -5.44 2.45
N LEU A 95 -8.12 -5.02 2.17
CA LEU A 95 -9.08 -4.60 3.16
C LEU A 95 -10.24 -5.61 3.18
N GLU A 96 -10.61 -6.02 4.39
CA GLU A 96 -11.78 -6.84 4.67
C GLU A 96 -12.74 -6.07 5.58
N ALA A 97 -13.88 -6.69 5.90
CA ALA A 97 -14.90 -6.10 6.78
C ALA A 97 -14.36 -5.70 8.16
N SER A 98 -13.39 -6.44 8.69
CA SER A 98 -12.87 -6.31 10.06
C SER A 98 -11.40 -5.93 10.17
N LYS A 99 -10.66 -5.80 9.05
CA LYS A 99 -9.22 -5.53 9.11
C LYS A 99 -8.62 -4.98 7.81
N LEU A 100 -7.48 -4.31 7.96
CA LEU A 100 -6.53 -4.03 6.89
C LEU A 100 -5.30 -4.91 7.09
N VAL A 101 -4.87 -5.61 6.04
CA VAL A 101 -3.66 -6.45 6.04
C VAL A 101 -2.66 -5.88 5.05
N LEU A 102 -1.38 -5.79 5.45
CA LEU A 102 -0.29 -5.32 4.61
C LEU A 102 0.74 -6.43 4.38
N ALA A 103 1.40 -6.39 3.21
CA ALA A 103 2.49 -7.30 2.88
C ALA A 103 3.87 -6.70 3.22
N SER A 104 4.79 -7.54 3.67
CA SER A 104 6.17 -7.16 3.94
C SER A 104 7.16 -8.22 3.47
N THR A 105 8.36 -7.79 3.08
CA THR A 105 9.51 -8.67 2.86
C THR A 105 10.30 -8.95 4.13
N LYS A 106 10.03 -8.20 5.21
CA LYS A 106 10.77 -8.29 6.47
C LYS A 106 9.98 -9.14 7.45
N ASN A 107 10.56 -10.24 7.93
CA ASN A 107 9.97 -11.03 9.01
C ASN A 107 10.01 -10.24 10.34
N PHE A 108 9.01 -10.44 11.20
CA PHE A 108 8.97 -9.90 12.56
C PHE A 108 7.97 -10.68 13.44
N SER A 109 7.96 -10.43 14.75
CA SER A 109 7.20 -11.23 15.74
C SER A 109 5.69 -11.36 15.48
N HIS A 110 5.05 -10.36 14.87
CA HIS A 110 3.61 -10.35 14.56
C HIS A 110 3.31 -10.68 13.09
N ARG A 111 4.33 -11.01 12.29
CA ARG A 111 4.20 -11.24 10.85
C ARG A 111 4.10 -12.72 10.54
N ILE A 112 3.08 -13.07 9.77
CA ILE A 112 2.82 -14.45 9.38
C ILE A 112 3.39 -14.66 7.97
N TYR A 113 4.18 -15.71 7.80
CA TYR A 113 4.69 -16.09 6.48
C TYR A 113 3.54 -16.48 5.55
N LEU A 114 3.55 -15.93 4.33
CA LEU A 114 2.63 -16.31 3.27
C LEU A 114 3.31 -17.30 2.32
N LYS A 115 4.19 -16.80 1.45
CA LYS A 115 4.93 -17.55 0.44
C LYS A 115 6.05 -16.70 -0.14
N ARG A 116 7.11 -17.33 -0.67
CA ARG A 116 8.17 -16.67 -1.46
C ARG A 116 8.85 -15.51 -0.72
N GLY A 117 9.07 -15.66 0.58
CA GLY A 117 9.71 -14.63 1.42
C GLY A 117 8.83 -13.44 1.75
N ILE A 118 7.53 -13.49 1.42
CA ILE A 118 6.56 -12.46 1.78
C ILE A 118 5.80 -12.87 3.04
N TYR A 119 5.61 -11.90 3.92
CA TYR A 119 4.87 -12.00 5.16
C TYR A 119 3.68 -11.04 5.13
N ALA A 120 2.67 -11.31 5.95
CA ALA A 120 1.54 -10.42 6.18
C ALA A 120 1.43 -10.00 7.65
N GLU A 121 0.92 -8.80 7.85
CA GLU A 121 0.53 -8.29 9.16
C GLU A 121 -0.87 -7.68 9.11
N VAL A 122 -1.65 -7.88 10.17
CA VAL A 122 -2.82 -7.03 10.40
C VAL A 122 -2.31 -5.66 10.80
N ALA A 123 -2.55 -4.66 9.95
CA ALA A 123 -2.09 -3.29 10.17
C ALA A 123 -3.12 -2.43 10.90
N LEU A 124 -4.41 -2.68 10.69
CA LEU A 124 -5.51 -2.04 11.41
C LEU A 124 -6.64 -3.05 11.63
N GLN A 125 -7.35 -2.94 12.74
CA GLN A 125 -8.60 -3.65 12.98
C GLN A 125 -9.78 -2.68 12.77
N TYR A 126 -10.91 -3.16 12.27
CA TYR A 126 -12.14 -2.36 12.20
C TYR A 126 -13.14 -2.87 13.22
N ARG A 127 -13.40 -2.07 14.26
CA ARG A 127 -14.34 -2.38 15.35
C ARG A 127 -15.00 -1.09 15.81
N ASN A 128 -16.22 -1.17 16.34
CA ASN A 128 -16.95 0.00 16.87
C ASN A 128 -17.01 1.17 15.85
N ASN A 129 -17.23 0.84 14.58
CA ASN A 129 -17.30 1.78 13.45
C ASN A 129 -16.05 2.66 13.23
N ARG A 130 -14.87 2.17 13.62
CA ARG A 130 -13.59 2.85 13.41
C ARG A 130 -12.47 1.87 13.10
N PHE A 131 -11.43 2.35 12.43
CA PHE A 131 -10.16 1.65 12.37
C PHE A 131 -9.39 1.90 13.66
N GLU A 132 -9.01 0.84 14.35
CA GLU A 132 -8.20 0.84 15.58
C GLU A 132 -6.77 0.37 15.22
N PRO A 133 -5.73 1.14 15.59
CA PRO A 133 -4.36 0.72 15.42
C PRO A 133 -3.98 -0.39 16.40
N LEU A 134 -2.98 -1.17 15.99
CA LEU A 134 -2.29 -2.17 16.79
C LEU A 134 -0.92 -1.61 17.22
N PRO A 135 -0.23 -2.22 18.21
CA PRO A 135 1.05 -1.71 18.71
C PRO A 135 2.15 -1.52 17.65
N TRP A 136 2.04 -2.20 16.50
CA TRP A 136 2.98 -2.14 15.39
C TRP A 136 2.47 -1.37 14.16
N THR A 137 1.28 -0.76 14.22
CA THR A 137 0.73 0.02 13.11
C THR A 137 1.64 1.21 12.78
N TYR A 138 2.06 1.32 11.51
CA TYR A 138 2.88 2.46 11.10
C TYR A 138 2.15 3.80 11.34
N PRO A 139 2.83 4.84 11.84
CA PRO A 139 2.20 6.11 12.23
C PRO A 139 1.36 6.77 11.13
N ASP A 140 1.80 6.65 9.88
CA ASP A 140 1.11 7.16 8.69
C ASP A 140 -0.27 6.53 8.46
N TYR A 141 -0.51 5.28 8.88
CA TYR A 141 -1.84 4.66 8.80
C TYR A 141 -2.81 5.17 9.86
N GLN A 142 -2.32 5.92 10.85
CA GLN A 142 -3.13 6.58 11.88
C GLN A 142 -3.51 8.02 11.48
N ASP A 143 -2.95 8.55 10.38
CA ASP A 143 -3.30 9.88 9.88
C ASP A 143 -4.80 9.96 9.52
N PRO A 144 -5.54 10.99 9.99
CA PRO A 144 -6.96 11.15 9.68
C PRO A 144 -7.31 11.09 8.19
N LYS A 145 -6.44 11.57 7.30
CA LYS A 145 -6.63 11.49 5.84
C LYS A 145 -6.62 10.04 5.36
N VAL A 146 -5.75 9.21 5.93
CA VAL A 146 -5.65 7.78 5.61
C VAL A 146 -6.85 7.02 6.16
N VAL A 147 -7.23 7.27 7.41
CA VAL A 147 -8.42 6.67 8.01
C VAL A 147 -9.68 7.03 7.23
N LYS A 148 -9.83 8.29 6.79
CA LYS A 148 -10.94 8.74 5.93
C LYS A 148 -10.96 8.00 4.59
N PHE A 149 -9.80 7.83 3.95
CA PHE A 149 -9.67 7.04 2.73
C PHE A 149 -10.08 5.57 2.95
N LEU A 150 -9.54 4.91 3.97
CA LEU A 150 -9.85 3.50 4.26
C LEU A 150 -11.33 3.27 4.57
N ARG A 151 -12.00 4.23 5.22
CA ARG A 151 -13.46 4.16 5.45
C ARG A 151 -14.25 4.20 4.15
N ARG A 152 -13.82 5.00 3.17
CA ARG A 152 -14.45 5.04 1.83
C ARG A 152 -14.26 3.71 1.11
N VAL A 153 -13.04 3.17 1.10
CA VAL A 153 -12.73 1.86 0.50
C VAL A 153 -13.55 0.76 1.15
N ARG A 154 -13.64 0.74 2.49
CA ARG A 154 -14.46 -0.23 3.21
C ARG A 154 -15.93 -0.15 2.83
N LYS A 155 -16.48 1.05 2.67
CA LYS A 155 -17.90 1.21 2.27
C LYS A 155 -18.16 0.54 0.93
N VAL A 156 -17.31 0.80 -0.07
CA VAL A 156 -17.40 0.18 -1.40
C VAL A 156 -17.25 -1.34 -1.31
N TYR A 157 -16.25 -1.83 -0.57
CA TYR A 157 -16.05 -3.26 -0.35
C TYR A 157 -17.28 -3.96 0.25
N MET A 158 -17.91 -3.37 1.26
CA MET A 158 -19.12 -3.94 1.88
C MET A 158 -20.31 -4.00 0.91
N GLU A 159 -20.41 -3.04 -0.01
CA GLU A 159 -21.44 -3.05 -1.06
C GLU A 159 -21.15 -4.14 -2.10
N GLN A 160 -19.90 -4.31 -2.52
CA GLN A 160 -19.47 -5.36 -3.46
C GLN A 160 -19.73 -6.76 -2.91
N VAL A 161 -19.31 -7.05 -1.67
CA VAL A 161 -19.53 -8.37 -1.04
C VAL A 161 -21.02 -8.70 -0.88
N ARG A 162 -21.87 -7.69 -0.66
CA ARG A 162 -23.32 -7.90 -0.57
C ARG A 162 -23.96 -8.27 -1.92
N GLN A 163 -23.39 -7.84 -3.03
CA GLN A 163 -23.89 -8.15 -4.39
C GLN A 163 -23.44 -9.51 -4.89
N GLU A 164 -22.35 -10.06 -4.34
CA GLU A 164 -21.82 -11.39 -4.67
C GLU A 164 -22.45 -12.52 -3.83
N GLN A 165 -23.35 -12.18 -2.90
CA GLN A 165 -24.13 -13.11 -2.06
C GLN A 165 -25.56 -13.23 -2.55
#